data_AF-A0AAW9J1J3-F1
#
_entry.id   AF-A0AAW9J1J3-F1
#
_cell.length_a   1.000
_cell.length_b   1.000
_cell.length_c   1.000
_cell.angle_alpha   90.00
_cell.angle_beta   90.00
_cell.angle_gamma   90.00
#
_symmetry.space_group_name_H-M   'P 1'
#
loop_
_entity.id
_entity.type
_entity.pdbx_description
1 polymer ?
#
loop_
_entity_poly.entity_id
_entity_poly.type
_entity_poly.pdbx_seq_one_letter_code
_entity_poly.pdbx_strand_id
1 'polypeptide(L)'
;LISGFEEKEIGVIPMSLDQVNIGDISRVKGREVKALYLIGVNDGVLPAANKDEGIISDRERDILRNIGIRLASDTKSRAFEEQFIVYTALTIPSEYLMVTFPMADFEGKSLRPSIIIPRLKKILPNVTEESEIYNKRDKDDRFNKITAPTPTFNELISALRMEFEKEKVDDYWAQAFK
;
A
#
# COMPACT_ATOMS: atom_id res chain seq x y z
N LEU A 1 -13.13 18.50 30.43
CA LEU A 1 -12.17 19.51 29.90
C LEU A 1 -11.24 18.92 28.83
N ILE A 2 -10.79 17.65 28.95
CA ILE A 2 -9.88 17.01 27.98
C ILE A 2 -10.58 16.64 26.66
N SER A 3 -11.84 16.15 26.72
CA SER A 3 -12.60 15.74 25.52
C SER A 3 -12.94 16.87 24.52
N GLY A 4 -12.86 18.14 24.94
CA GLY A 4 -13.20 19.29 24.08
C GLY A 4 -12.01 19.84 23.26
N PHE A 5 -10.79 19.36 23.51
CA PHE A 5 -9.58 19.78 22.80
C PHE A 5 -9.06 18.74 21.80
N GLU A 6 -9.71 17.57 21.70
CA GLU A 6 -9.36 16.53 20.73
C GLU A 6 -9.91 16.80 19.32
N GLU A 7 -10.93 17.65 19.17
CA GLU A 7 -11.54 18.00 17.87
C GLU A 7 -10.96 19.29 17.29
N LYS A 8 -9.64 19.37 17.14
CA LYS A 8 -9.03 20.46 16.36
C LYS A 8 -8.60 19.95 15.00
N GLU A 9 -9.55 19.85 14.08
CA GLU A 9 -9.24 19.61 12.67
C GLU A 9 -8.54 20.85 12.09
N ILE A 10 -7.30 20.66 11.64
CA ILE A 10 -6.60 21.66 10.84
C ILE A 10 -7.37 21.81 9.53
N GLY A 11 -7.69 23.03 9.12
CA GLY A 11 -8.38 23.30 7.87
C GLY A 11 -7.66 22.68 6.67
N VAL A 12 -8.42 22.25 5.67
CA VAL A 12 -7.88 21.60 4.46
C VAL A 12 -6.85 22.52 3.78
N ILE A 13 -5.64 22.01 3.55
CA ILE A 13 -4.59 22.73 2.81
C ILE A 13 -5.14 23.02 1.40
N PRO A 14 -5.15 24.27 0.93
CA PRO A 14 -5.65 24.61 -0.40
C PRO A 14 -4.94 23.77 -1.46
N MET A 15 -5.71 23.16 -2.36
CA MET A 15 -5.13 22.38 -3.46
C MET A 15 -4.34 23.31 -4.40
N SER A 16 -3.10 22.92 -4.70
CA SER A 16 -2.25 23.58 -5.70
C SER A 16 -2.63 23.13 -7.11
N LEU A 17 -2.19 23.87 -8.13
CA LEU A 17 -2.40 23.53 -9.55
C LEU A 17 -1.65 22.25 -9.95
N ASP A 18 -0.47 22.01 -9.35
CA ASP A 18 0.34 20.81 -9.55
C ASP A 18 0.59 20.14 -8.19
N GLN A 19 -0.02 18.97 -7.99
CA GLN A 19 0.07 18.22 -6.74
C GLN A 19 -0.17 16.72 -6.94
N VAL A 20 0.43 15.93 -6.07
CA VAL A 20 0.12 14.51 -5.92
C VAL A 20 -1.02 14.35 -4.92
N ASN A 21 -2.11 13.72 -5.33
CA ASN A 21 -3.24 13.45 -4.44
C ASN A 21 -2.97 12.16 -3.65
N ILE A 22 -2.89 12.28 -2.33
CA ILE A 22 -2.76 11.15 -1.41
C ILE A 22 -4.08 11.00 -0.68
N GLY A 23 -4.67 9.82 -0.73
CA GLY A 23 -5.94 9.57 -0.06
C GLY A 23 -6.50 8.18 -0.32
N ASP A 24 -7.70 7.97 0.20
CA ASP A 24 -8.44 6.72 0.05
C ASP A 24 -8.95 6.55 -1.40
N ILE A 25 -8.84 5.34 -1.93
CA ILE A 25 -9.30 5.00 -3.27
C ILE A 25 -10.81 5.24 -3.46
N SER A 26 -11.60 5.08 -2.41
CA SER A 26 -13.06 5.34 -2.41
C SER A 26 -13.41 6.81 -2.67
N ARG A 27 -12.46 7.73 -2.43
CA ARG A 27 -12.63 9.18 -2.64
C ARG A 27 -12.15 9.63 -4.01
N VAL A 28 -11.47 8.77 -4.76
CA VAL A 28 -11.00 9.08 -6.11
C VAL A 28 -12.19 8.99 -7.07
N LYS A 29 -12.84 10.14 -7.35
CA LYS A 29 -13.95 10.25 -8.30
C LYS A 29 -13.67 11.31 -9.37
N GLY A 30 -13.98 10.99 -10.62
CA GLY A 30 -14.22 11.98 -11.67
C GLY A 30 -13.00 12.76 -12.18
N ARG A 31 -11.78 12.25 -12.03
CA ARG A 31 -10.58 12.84 -12.64
C ARG A 31 -9.89 11.81 -13.53
N GLU A 32 -9.27 12.29 -14.60
CA GLU A 32 -8.40 11.49 -15.45
C GLU A 32 -7.12 11.17 -14.67
N VAL A 33 -7.11 10.03 -13.99
CA VAL A 33 -5.94 9.55 -13.24
C VAL A 33 -4.98 8.93 -14.26
N LYS A 34 -3.85 9.58 -14.53
CA LYS A 34 -2.84 9.02 -15.43
C LYS A 34 -2.05 7.90 -14.78
N ALA A 35 -1.56 8.16 -13.57
CA ALA A 35 -0.77 7.24 -12.78
C ALA A 35 -1.39 7.03 -11.40
N LEU A 36 -1.45 5.78 -10.93
CA LEU A 36 -1.92 5.43 -9.60
C LEU A 36 -0.91 4.54 -8.88
N TYR A 37 -0.66 4.87 -7.62
CA TYR A 37 0.16 4.09 -6.70
C TYR A 37 -0.75 3.56 -5.59
N LEU A 38 -1.01 2.24 -5.61
CA LEU A 38 -1.71 1.55 -4.54
C LEU A 38 -0.69 1.08 -3.51
N ILE A 39 -0.83 1.58 -2.28
CA ILE A 39 0.11 1.34 -1.19
C ILE A 39 -0.53 0.43 -0.15
N GLY A 40 0.23 -0.54 0.37
CA GLY A 40 -0.23 -1.37 1.48
C GLY A 40 -1.28 -2.41 1.06
N VAL A 41 -1.16 -2.96 -0.15
CA VAL A 41 -2.11 -3.94 -0.70
C VAL A 41 -1.87 -5.32 -0.07
N ASN A 42 -2.10 -5.39 1.23
CA ASN A 42 -2.00 -6.55 2.09
C ASN A 42 -3.36 -7.21 2.34
N ASP A 43 -3.29 -8.46 2.80
CA ASP A 43 -4.47 -9.22 3.21
C ASP A 43 -5.24 -8.51 4.33
N GLY A 44 -6.57 -8.37 4.14
CA GLY A 44 -7.46 -7.65 5.04
C GLY A 44 -7.40 -6.11 4.98
N VAL A 45 -6.48 -5.53 4.19
CA VAL A 45 -6.42 -4.08 3.92
C VAL A 45 -7.13 -3.75 2.62
N LEU A 46 -6.83 -4.48 1.54
CA LEU A 46 -7.50 -4.32 0.25
C LEU A 46 -7.65 -5.69 -0.42
N PRO A 47 -8.85 -6.27 -0.53
CA PRO A 47 -10.12 -5.76 0.01
C PRO A 47 -10.07 -5.64 1.54
N ALA A 48 -10.76 -4.66 2.10
CA ALA A 48 -10.84 -4.54 3.54
C ALA A 48 -11.56 -5.75 4.13
N ALA A 49 -11.00 -6.32 5.20
CA ALA A 49 -11.72 -7.31 5.98
C ALA A 49 -12.91 -6.63 6.64
N ASN A 50 -14.13 -7.13 6.40
CA ASN A 50 -15.32 -6.69 7.10
C ASN A 50 -15.10 -6.89 8.62
N LYS A 51 -14.77 -5.82 9.32
CA LYS A 51 -14.71 -5.83 10.78
C LYS A 51 -16.07 -5.51 11.37
N ASP A 52 -16.45 -6.42 12.25
CA ASP A 52 -17.47 -6.35 13.28
C ASP A 52 -18.91 -6.13 12.80
N GLU A 53 -19.73 -7.17 12.96
CA GLU A 53 -21.17 -6.98 13.15
C GLU A 53 -21.33 -6.07 14.36
N GLY A 54 -21.82 -4.85 14.12
CA GLY A 54 -22.22 -3.95 15.20
C GLY A 54 -23.37 -4.53 16.02
N ILE A 55 -23.96 -3.73 16.89
CA ILE A 55 -25.06 -4.16 17.79
C ILE A 55 -26.23 -4.81 17.02
N ILE A 56 -26.44 -4.39 15.77
CA ILE A 56 -27.50 -4.91 14.90
C ILE A 56 -26.92 -5.94 13.93
N SER A 57 -27.47 -7.15 13.95
CA SER A 57 -27.15 -8.25 13.03
C SER A 57 -27.75 -8.02 11.63
N ASP A 58 -27.23 -8.73 10.62
CA ASP A 58 -27.79 -8.65 9.26
C ASP A 58 -29.26 -9.11 9.20
N ARG A 59 -29.64 -10.08 10.05
CA ARG A 59 -31.04 -10.52 10.17
C ARG A 59 -31.96 -9.42 10.68
N GLU A 60 -31.52 -8.68 11.69
CA GLU A 60 -32.30 -7.56 12.23
C GLU A 60 -32.39 -6.41 11.22
N ARG A 61 -31.32 -6.14 10.45
CA ARG A 61 -31.37 -5.18 9.35
C ARG A 61 -32.42 -5.55 8.30
N ASP A 62 -32.53 -6.83 7.93
CA ASP A 62 -33.53 -7.28 6.96
C ASP A 62 -34.97 -7.17 7.50
N ILE A 63 -35.20 -7.49 8.77
CA ILE A 63 -36.51 -7.28 9.41
C ILE A 63 -36.89 -5.81 9.38
N LEU A 64 -35.96 -4.93 9.75
CA LEU A 64 -36.18 -3.47 9.75
C LEU A 64 -36.42 -2.94 8.34
N ARG A 65 -35.69 -3.44 7.34
CA ARG A 65 -35.87 -3.10 5.93
C ARG A 65 -37.27 -3.46 5.43
N ASN A 66 -37.79 -4.61 5.83
CA ASN A 66 -39.13 -5.08 5.46
C ASN A 66 -40.27 -4.23 6.05
N ILE A 67 -40.04 -3.58 7.20
CA ILE A 67 -40.99 -2.63 7.79
C ILE A 67 -40.74 -1.17 7.36
N GLY A 68 -39.90 -0.96 6.34
CA GLY A 68 -39.63 0.34 5.73
C GLY A 68 -38.47 1.14 6.35
N ILE A 69 -37.75 0.57 7.33
CA ILE A 69 -36.60 1.23 7.98
C ILE A 69 -35.32 0.83 7.24
N ARG A 70 -34.66 1.79 6.58
CA ARG A 70 -33.39 1.57 5.88
C ARG A 70 -32.20 1.84 6.81
N LEU A 71 -31.37 0.84 7.00
CA LEU A 71 -30.09 0.93 7.71
C LEU A 71 -28.91 0.86 6.71
N ALA A 72 -27.70 0.98 7.24
CA ALA A 72 -26.45 0.78 6.49
C ALA A 72 -26.37 -0.60 5.83
N SER A 73 -25.48 -0.72 4.83
CA SER A 73 -25.24 -1.95 4.06
C SER A 73 -24.96 -3.16 4.97
N ASP A 74 -25.58 -4.29 4.63
CA ASP A 74 -25.30 -5.60 5.25
C ASP A 74 -23.92 -6.13 4.84
N THR A 75 -23.44 -7.18 5.52
CA THR A 75 -22.10 -7.75 5.31
C THR A 75 -21.86 -8.17 3.87
N LYS A 76 -22.89 -8.74 3.23
CA LYS A 76 -22.83 -9.20 1.84
C LYS A 76 -22.67 -8.01 0.89
N SER A 77 -23.46 -6.96 1.06
CA SER A 77 -23.39 -5.75 0.25
C SER A 77 -22.04 -5.05 0.40
N ARG A 78 -21.52 -4.95 1.62
CA ARG A 78 -20.18 -4.39 1.88
C ARG A 78 -19.07 -5.18 1.17
N ALA A 79 -19.16 -6.51 1.16
CA ALA A 79 -18.19 -7.33 0.42
C ALA A 79 -18.22 -7.06 -1.10
N PHE A 80 -19.39 -6.78 -1.67
CA PHE A 80 -19.49 -6.37 -3.08
C PHE A 80 -18.97 -4.95 -3.33
N GLU A 81 -19.23 -4.02 -2.41
CA GLU A 81 -18.66 -2.66 -2.45
C GLU A 81 -17.12 -2.71 -2.46
N GLU A 82 -16.53 -3.53 -1.60
CA GLU A 82 -15.08 -3.75 -1.57
C GLU A 82 -14.54 -4.35 -2.88
N GLN A 83 -15.24 -5.31 -3.48
CA GLN A 83 -14.87 -5.83 -4.79
C GLN A 83 -14.94 -4.76 -5.89
N PHE A 84 -15.94 -3.88 -5.82
CA PHE A 84 -16.07 -2.76 -6.74
C PHE A 84 -14.96 -1.72 -6.56
N ILE A 85 -14.54 -1.47 -5.32
CA ILE A 85 -13.39 -0.62 -5.02
C ILE A 85 -12.12 -1.20 -5.64
N VAL A 86 -11.87 -2.51 -5.48
CA VAL A 86 -10.72 -3.17 -6.10
C VAL A 86 -10.76 -3.04 -7.62
N TYR A 87 -11.91 -3.31 -8.23
CA TYR A 87 -12.08 -3.14 -9.68
C TYR A 87 -11.76 -1.71 -10.12
N THR A 88 -12.30 -0.72 -9.41
CA THR A 88 -12.07 0.70 -9.69
C THR A 88 -10.58 1.05 -9.56
N ALA A 89 -9.92 0.60 -8.48
CA ALA A 89 -8.50 0.81 -8.24
C ALA A 89 -7.62 0.30 -9.39
N LEU A 90 -7.98 -0.84 -9.96
CA LEU A 90 -7.22 -1.46 -11.04
C LEU A 90 -7.53 -0.89 -12.42
N THR A 91 -8.63 -0.14 -12.58
CA THR A 91 -9.11 0.32 -13.90
C THR A 91 -9.20 1.84 -14.06
N ILE A 92 -9.07 2.60 -12.96
CA ILE A 92 -9.06 4.06 -13.00
C ILE A 92 -7.79 4.68 -13.62
N PRO A 93 -6.56 4.12 -13.49
CA PRO A 93 -5.40 4.74 -14.12
C PRO A 93 -5.39 4.48 -15.63
N SER A 94 -5.10 5.52 -16.42
CA SER A 94 -5.06 5.43 -17.88
C SER A 94 -3.69 5.06 -18.45
N GLU A 95 -2.59 5.36 -17.75
CA GLU A 95 -1.23 5.17 -18.26
C GLU A 95 -0.40 4.21 -17.38
N TYR A 96 -0.50 4.32 -16.05
CA TYR A 96 0.39 3.59 -15.15
C TYR A 96 -0.27 3.17 -13.83
N LEU A 97 -0.03 1.92 -13.42
CA LEU A 97 -0.47 1.37 -12.15
C LEU A 97 0.71 0.70 -11.44
N MET A 98 1.00 1.15 -10.22
CA MET A 98 1.92 0.48 -9.30
C MET A 98 1.15 -0.05 -8.10
N VAL A 99 1.39 -1.31 -7.75
CA VAL A 99 0.77 -1.98 -6.60
C VAL A 99 1.88 -2.41 -5.66
N THR A 100 1.90 -1.87 -4.45
CA THR A 100 2.92 -2.17 -3.44
C THR A 100 2.29 -2.81 -2.20
N PHE A 101 3.06 -3.70 -1.57
CA PHE A 101 2.68 -4.31 -0.31
C PHE A 101 3.95 -4.55 0.53
N PRO A 102 4.01 -4.10 1.79
CA PRO A 102 5.07 -4.48 2.71
C PRO A 102 5.00 -5.97 3.07
N MET A 103 6.17 -6.57 3.31
CA MET A 103 6.30 -7.96 3.79
C MET A 103 6.35 -8.05 5.32
N ALA A 104 6.62 -6.95 6.01
CA ALA A 104 6.63 -6.85 7.46
C ALA A 104 6.15 -5.48 7.92
N ASP A 105 5.59 -5.40 9.13
CA ASP A 105 5.31 -4.12 9.79
C ASP A 105 6.56 -3.55 10.48
N PHE A 106 6.40 -2.40 11.15
CA PHE A 106 7.49 -1.73 11.86
C PHE A 106 8.07 -2.54 13.03
N GLU A 107 7.35 -3.55 13.53
CA GLU A 107 7.81 -4.46 14.59
C GLU A 107 8.42 -5.74 14.01
N GLY A 108 8.52 -5.87 12.68
CA GLY A 108 9.06 -7.03 11.99
C GLY A 108 8.07 -8.19 11.87
N LYS A 109 6.81 -8.00 12.24
CA LYS A 109 5.78 -9.04 12.08
C LYS A 109 5.42 -9.18 10.61
N SER A 110 5.39 -10.41 10.14
CA SER A 110 5.11 -10.71 8.73
C SER A 110 3.70 -10.27 8.31
N LEU A 111 3.62 -9.55 7.19
CA LEU A 111 2.39 -9.13 6.54
C LEU A 111 2.17 -9.95 5.28
N ARG A 112 0.95 -10.45 5.10
CA ARG A 112 0.60 -11.23 3.90
C ARG A 112 0.22 -10.30 2.76
N PRO A 113 0.67 -10.57 1.52
CA PRO A 113 0.16 -9.88 0.34
C PRO A 113 -1.35 -10.14 0.18
N SER A 114 -2.07 -9.17 -0.38
CA SER A 114 -3.48 -9.34 -0.70
C SER A 114 -3.71 -10.46 -1.72
N ILE A 115 -4.89 -11.08 -1.68
CA ILE A 115 -5.40 -11.99 -2.72
C ILE A 115 -5.42 -11.37 -4.13
N ILE A 116 -5.40 -10.04 -4.23
CA ILE A 116 -5.33 -9.33 -5.51
C ILE A 116 -3.99 -9.59 -6.21
N ILE A 117 -2.89 -9.71 -5.48
CA ILE A 117 -1.54 -9.89 -6.03
C ILE A 117 -1.44 -11.17 -6.90
N PRO A 118 -1.76 -12.38 -6.41
CA PRO A 118 -1.71 -13.58 -7.25
C PRO A 118 -2.74 -13.53 -8.40
N ARG A 119 -3.88 -12.85 -8.23
CA ARG A 119 -4.86 -12.66 -9.32
C ARG A 119 -4.30 -11.78 -10.43
N LEU A 120 -3.64 -10.68 -10.08
CA LEU A 120 -2.97 -9.80 -11.04
C LEU A 120 -1.88 -10.55 -11.81
N LYS A 121 -1.01 -11.30 -11.13
CA LYS A 121 0.01 -12.12 -11.80
C LYS A 121 -0.57 -13.16 -12.75
N LYS A 122 -1.76 -13.69 -12.43
CA LYS A 122 -2.47 -14.63 -13.32
C LYS A 122 -3.04 -13.95 -14.56
N ILE A 123 -3.54 -12.73 -14.43
CA ILE A 123 -4.15 -11.96 -15.54
C ILE A 123 -3.06 -11.30 -16.41
N LEU A 124 -2.00 -10.82 -15.79
CA LEU A 124 -0.87 -10.12 -16.40
C LEU A 124 0.40 -10.97 -16.22
N PRO A 125 0.60 -12.02 -17.03
CA PRO A 125 1.70 -12.98 -16.82
C PRO A 125 3.09 -12.37 -16.94
N ASN A 126 3.22 -11.23 -17.63
CA ASN A 126 4.48 -10.52 -17.82
C ASN A 126 4.71 -9.43 -16.76
N VAL A 127 3.85 -9.33 -15.74
CA VAL A 127 4.02 -8.34 -14.67
C VAL A 127 5.29 -8.64 -13.89
N THR A 128 6.10 -7.61 -13.69
CA THR A 128 7.35 -7.71 -12.95
C THR A 128 7.12 -7.33 -11.51
N GLU A 129 7.49 -8.22 -10.61
CA GLU A 129 7.56 -7.95 -9.18
C GLU A 129 8.99 -7.59 -8.81
N GLU A 130 9.13 -6.48 -8.09
CA GLU A 130 10.39 -6.02 -7.52
C GLU A 130 10.24 -6.00 -5.99
N SER A 131 11.33 -6.27 -5.29
CA SER A 131 11.45 -6.15 -3.84
C SER A 131 12.85 -5.67 -3.49
N GLU A 132 13.08 -5.29 -2.22
CA GLU A 132 14.43 -4.97 -1.75
C GLU A 132 15.41 -6.13 -1.94
N ILE A 133 14.92 -7.37 -1.93
CA ILE A 133 15.72 -8.59 -2.11
C ILE A 133 15.89 -8.94 -3.59
N TYR A 134 14.95 -8.50 -4.44
CA TYR A 134 14.94 -8.76 -5.87
C TYR A 134 14.59 -7.48 -6.63
N ASN A 135 15.60 -6.68 -6.95
CA ASN A 135 15.44 -5.49 -7.74
C ASN A 135 16.12 -5.68 -9.10
N LYS A 136 15.37 -5.48 -10.18
CA LYS A 136 15.94 -5.59 -11.53
C LYS A 136 17.04 -4.56 -11.79
N ARG A 137 16.99 -3.41 -11.11
CA ARG A 137 18.03 -2.37 -11.18
C ARG A 137 19.38 -2.86 -10.68
N ASP A 138 19.42 -3.85 -9.78
CA ASP A 138 20.66 -4.41 -9.25
C ASP A 138 21.50 -5.10 -10.33
N LYS A 139 20.89 -5.51 -11.45
CA LYS A 139 21.60 -6.11 -12.57
C LYS A 139 22.26 -5.10 -13.50
N ASP A 140 21.70 -3.89 -13.59
CA ASP A 140 22.10 -2.89 -14.58
C ASP A 140 22.89 -1.73 -13.95
N ASP A 141 22.75 -1.48 -12.65
CA ASP A 141 23.43 -0.41 -11.93
C ASP A 141 24.26 -0.94 -10.75
N ARG A 142 25.59 -0.94 -10.91
CA ARG A 142 26.56 -1.34 -9.88
C ARG A 142 26.52 -0.43 -8.64
N PHE A 143 25.99 0.79 -8.76
CA PHE A 143 25.93 1.78 -7.68
C PHE A 143 24.51 1.96 -7.10
N ASN A 144 23.57 1.08 -7.44
CA ASN A 144 22.19 1.06 -6.93
C ASN A 144 22.07 1.22 -5.39
N LYS A 145 23.06 0.77 -4.62
CA LYS A 145 23.12 0.87 -3.15
C LYS A 145 23.59 2.23 -2.64
N ILE A 146 24.15 3.07 -3.51
CA ILE A 146 24.55 4.45 -3.21
C ILE A 146 23.37 5.36 -3.57
N THR A 147 22.59 5.75 -2.57
CA THR A 147 21.39 6.57 -2.74
C THR A 147 21.52 7.90 -1.99
N ALA A 148 20.91 8.01 -0.80
CA ALA A 148 21.04 9.15 0.09
C ALA A 148 22.10 8.87 1.19
N PRO A 149 22.60 9.89 1.91
CA PRO A 149 23.67 9.70 2.89
C PRO A 149 23.35 8.64 3.96
N THR A 150 22.16 8.68 4.57
CA THR A 150 21.79 7.74 5.65
C THR A 150 21.60 6.30 5.17
N PRO A 151 20.81 6.01 4.11
CA PRO A 151 20.69 4.65 3.58
C PRO A 151 22.03 4.08 3.08
N THR A 152 22.83 4.90 2.38
CA THR A 152 24.17 4.50 1.89
C THR A 152 25.10 4.14 3.04
N PHE A 153 25.05 4.89 4.15
CA PHE A 153 25.83 4.58 5.34
C PHE A 153 25.42 3.23 5.95
N ASN A 154 24.13 2.92 6.04
CA ASN A 154 23.67 1.62 6.55
C ASN A 154 24.12 0.44 5.66
N GLU A 155 24.07 0.62 4.34
CA GLU A 155 24.61 -0.37 3.39
C GLU A 155 26.13 -0.52 3.53
N LEU A 156 26.87 0.58 3.74
CA LEU A 156 28.31 0.55 4.01
C LEU A 156 28.63 -0.23 5.30
N ILE A 157 27.87 -0.02 6.38
CA ILE A 157 28.05 -0.79 7.63
C ILE A 157 27.85 -2.29 7.38
N SER A 158 26.85 -2.64 6.59
CA SER A 158 26.58 -4.03 6.19
C SER A 158 27.74 -4.60 5.37
N ALA A 159 28.27 -3.83 4.41
CA ALA A 159 29.41 -4.20 3.59
C ALA A 159 30.69 -4.42 4.42
N LEU A 160 30.98 -3.54 5.39
CA LEU A 160 32.13 -3.69 6.29
C LEU A 160 32.03 -4.95 7.17
N ARG A 161 30.82 -5.31 7.59
CA ARG A 161 30.58 -6.55 8.33
C ARG A 161 30.86 -7.78 7.48
N MET A 162 30.38 -7.80 6.25
CA MET A 162 30.63 -8.89 5.29
C MET A 162 32.13 -9.05 5.01
N GLU A 163 32.87 -7.94 4.86
CA GLU A 163 34.33 -7.98 4.69
C GLU A 163 35.03 -8.58 5.91
N PHE A 164 34.61 -8.23 7.12
CA PHE A 164 35.11 -8.83 8.37
C PHE A 164 34.84 -10.34 8.44
N GLU A 165 33.68 -10.78 7.95
CA GLU A 165 33.28 -12.19 7.84
C GLU A 165 33.96 -12.93 6.66
N LYS A 166 34.88 -12.26 5.94
CA LYS A 166 35.62 -12.73 4.74
C LYS A 166 34.72 -13.06 3.55
N GLU A 167 33.55 -12.44 3.47
CA GLU A 167 32.69 -12.50 2.31
C GLU A 167 33.16 -11.53 1.21
N LYS A 168 32.73 -11.79 -0.03
CA LYS A 168 33.10 -10.94 -1.17
C LYS A 168 32.25 -9.67 -1.14
N VAL A 169 32.92 -8.52 -1.11
CA VAL A 169 32.30 -7.18 -1.12
C VAL A 169 32.73 -6.43 -2.38
N ASP A 170 31.86 -5.56 -2.90
CA ASP A 170 32.18 -4.75 -4.07
C ASP A 170 33.20 -3.64 -3.80
N ASP A 171 34.19 -3.48 -4.69
CA ASP A 171 35.30 -2.53 -4.52
C ASP A 171 34.88 -1.05 -4.40
N TYR A 172 33.67 -0.70 -4.84
CA TYR A 172 33.18 0.68 -4.75
C TYR A 172 32.92 1.14 -3.32
N TRP A 173 32.73 0.22 -2.37
CA TRP A 173 32.56 0.56 -0.96
C TRP A 173 33.78 1.25 -0.35
N ALA A 174 34.98 0.96 -0.85
CA ALA A 174 36.21 1.66 -0.46
C ALA A 174 36.20 3.14 -0.88
N GLN A 175 35.45 3.51 -1.92
CA GLN A 175 35.30 4.89 -2.38
C GLN A 175 34.20 5.62 -1.61
N ALA A 176 33.14 4.92 -1.20
CA ALA A 176 32.07 5.46 -0.37
C ALA A 176 32.55 5.87 1.04
N PHE A 177 33.70 5.35 1.49
CA PHE A 177 34.28 5.64 2.81
C PHE A 177 35.04 6.98 2.87
N LYS A 178 35.28 7.65 1.74
CA LYS A 178 36.08 8.90 1.69
C LYS A 178 35.27 10.16 1.94
#